data_AF-A0A7H8IZN6-F1
#
_entry.id   AF-A0A7H8IZN6-F1
#
_cell.length_a   1.000
_cell.length_b   1.000
_cell.length_c   1.000
_cell.angle_alpha   90.00
_cell.angle_beta   90.00
_cell.angle_gamma   90.00
#
_symmetry.space_group_name_H-M   'P 1'
#
loop_
_entity.id
_entity.type
_entity.pdbx_description
1 polymer ?
#
loop_
_entity_poly.entity_id
_entity_poly.type
_entity_poly.pdbx_seq_one_letter_code
_entity_poly.pdbx_strand_id
1 'polypeptide(L)'
;MSALTQRALPQLAGMRILVLNWRDVRHPESGGAENYLHETTRRFVAAGAHVTLLTARPPGQPAREQIDGVDVHRAGGTLTVYLCAAWRMLRTGHRYDVVVDCQNGIPFFAPLFLQASVVQVVHHVHQDQFATRFPPVVAAVGRRVEADCARWVYRGSRSVAVSASTRQEMRMRLRVDGVIDIVPNGGVPLLQTNRTRAEVPTVVLVSRLVPHKRVDVLLHAVARVRAALPQLRVEIVGGGPELSALRELSVRLDLTGVVTLHGRVPDNIRDALLGRAWVTTSTSDGEGWGCSVLEAAAAGVPCVALDVPGIRDAVLDGRTGRLVAEPGPAAFAAALVAALTKLADPDRAAAVAQECQRWARRFTWDRSAELLAASVLAARCDSSRERRTARSDMTTLAWFTHDDPPAVLARLRLTDEVAVVGTRMAVILRGCDDLAALALLEELGAFAVQVRTAGRHEVLAGPDIAARPAPDTKTSVPGACV
;
A
#
# COMPACT_ATOMS: atom_id res chain seq x y z
N MET A 1 -4.88 1.31 -21.93
CA MET A 1 -6.02 0.43 -21.64
C MET A 1 -6.70 0.94 -20.38
N SER A 2 -7.52 1.98 -20.54
CA SER A 2 -8.38 2.59 -19.52
C SER A 2 -9.73 1.86 -19.59
N ALA A 3 -10.50 1.59 -18.54
CA ALA A 3 -10.58 2.25 -17.25
C ALA A 3 -11.10 1.24 -16.21
N LEU A 4 -10.53 1.25 -15.00
CA LEU A 4 -11.37 1.11 -13.82
C LEU A 4 -12.46 2.16 -13.98
N THR A 5 -13.70 1.73 -14.19
CA THR A 5 -14.80 2.68 -14.27
C THR A 5 -14.91 3.32 -12.89
N GLN A 6 -14.45 4.57 -12.77
CA GLN A 6 -14.64 5.38 -11.56
C GLN A 6 -16.14 5.47 -11.31
N ARG A 7 -16.62 4.74 -10.31
CA ARG A 7 -18.03 4.55 -9.96
C ARG A 7 -18.34 5.12 -8.59
N ALA A 8 -17.41 5.04 -7.64
CA ALA A 8 -17.57 5.41 -6.25
C ALA A 8 -17.27 6.89 -5.99
N LEU A 9 -16.18 7.46 -6.53
CA LEU A 9 -15.80 8.86 -6.23
C LEU A 9 -16.94 9.86 -6.48
N PRO A 10 -17.63 9.87 -7.65
CA PRO A 10 -18.71 10.82 -7.90
C PRO A 10 -19.89 10.69 -6.93
N GLN A 11 -20.09 9.53 -6.31
CA GLN A 11 -21.17 9.31 -5.33
C GLN A 11 -20.86 9.91 -3.96
N LEU A 12 -19.64 10.40 -3.73
CA LEU A 12 -19.29 11.14 -2.51
C LEU A 12 -19.74 12.62 -2.55
N ALA A 13 -20.22 13.12 -3.69
CA ALA A 13 -20.62 14.50 -3.85
C ALA A 13 -21.64 14.94 -2.78
N GLY A 14 -21.34 16.03 -2.07
CA GLY A 14 -22.17 16.57 -0.98
C GLY A 14 -22.03 15.85 0.36
N MET A 15 -21.33 14.71 0.44
CA MET A 15 -21.11 13.99 1.70
C MET A 15 -20.15 14.75 2.62
N ARG A 16 -20.42 14.73 3.91
CA ARG A 16 -19.55 15.28 4.96
C ARG A 16 -18.77 14.14 5.61
N ILE A 17 -17.47 14.10 5.34
CA ILE A 17 -16.58 13.02 5.76
C ILE A 17 -15.64 13.54 6.85
N LEU A 18 -15.66 12.91 8.03
CA LEU A 18 -14.68 13.17 9.08
C LEU A 18 -13.51 12.19 8.95
N VAL A 19 -12.29 12.70 8.88
CA VAL A 19 -11.07 11.91 8.88
C VAL A 19 -10.35 12.13 10.19
N LEU A 20 -9.96 11.05 10.87
CA LEU A 20 -9.23 11.08 12.12
C LEU A 20 -7.83 10.52 11.88
N ASN A 21 -6.81 11.37 11.99
CA ASN A 21 -5.43 10.91 11.91
C ASN A 21 -4.53 11.69 12.84
N TRP A 22 -3.54 11.02 13.41
CA TRP A 22 -2.67 11.62 14.43
C TRP A 22 -1.86 12.82 13.90
N ARG A 23 -1.51 12.82 12.62
CA ARG A 23 -0.77 13.90 11.94
C ARG A 23 -1.42 14.29 10.61
N ASP A 24 -1.21 15.52 10.15
CA ASP A 24 -1.49 15.91 8.77
C ASP A 24 -0.22 15.95 7.92
N VAL A 25 -0.38 16.18 6.62
CA VAL A 25 0.73 16.20 5.64
C VAL A 25 1.79 17.28 5.94
N ARG A 26 1.43 18.39 6.60
CA ARG A 26 2.37 19.46 6.99
C ARG A 26 3.10 19.18 8.30
N HIS A 27 2.77 18.10 9.00
CA HIS A 27 3.44 17.75 10.26
C HIS A 27 4.94 17.48 10.02
N PRO A 28 5.87 17.95 10.89
CA PRO A 28 7.31 17.74 10.68
C PRO A 28 7.73 16.27 10.59
N GLU A 29 7.00 15.41 11.29
CA GLU A 29 7.15 13.95 11.28
C GLU A 29 6.14 13.23 10.35
N SER A 30 5.59 13.91 9.33
CA SER A 30 4.70 13.27 8.36
C SER A 30 5.43 12.18 7.56
N GLY A 31 4.69 11.16 7.14
CA GLY A 31 5.20 10.04 6.36
C GLY A 31 4.17 9.51 5.37
N GLY A 32 4.35 8.24 4.96
CA GLY A 32 3.52 7.62 3.93
C GLY A 32 2.03 7.48 4.30
N ALA A 33 1.71 7.35 5.59
CA ALA A 33 0.33 7.26 6.06
C ALA A 33 -0.40 8.61 5.92
N GLU A 34 0.25 9.71 6.34
CA GLU A 34 -0.29 11.06 6.17
C GLU A 34 -0.44 11.41 4.68
N ASN A 35 0.55 11.04 3.85
CA ASN A 35 0.47 11.24 2.41
C ASN A 35 -0.68 10.45 1.78
N TYR A 36 -0.90 9.20 2.21
CA TYR A 36 -2.02 8.39 1.73
C TYR A 36 -3.37 9.06 1.99
N LEU A 37 -3.58 9.53 3.21
CA LEU A 37 -4.84 10.17 3.58
C LEU A 37 -5.02 11.47 2.84
N HIS A 38 -3.96 12.28 2.72
CA HIS A 38 -4.01 13.51 1.96
C HIS A 38 -4.37 13.28 0.49
N GLU A 39 -3.68 12.35 -0.17
CA GLU A 39 -3.88 12.05 -1.59
C GLU A 39 -5.26 11.45 -1.89
N THR A 40 -5.80 10.62 -1.00
CA THR A 40 -7.15 10.05 -1.15
C THR A 40 -8.23 11.09 -0.84
N THR A 41 -8.08 11.86 0.23
CA THR A 41 -9.09 12.84 0.65
C THR A 41 -9.15 14.07 -0.26
N ARG A 42 -8.04 14.57 -0.80
CA ARG A 42 -8.08 15.65 -1.81
C ARG A 42 -8.86 15.25 -3.06
N ARG A 43 -8.89 13.94 -3.39
CA ARG A 43 -9.70 13.40 -4.49
C ARG A 43 -11.17 13.28 -4.12
N PHE A 44 -11.48 13.00 -2.85
CA PHE A 44 -12.87 13.06 -2.37
C PHE A 44 -13.40 14.48 -2.47
N VAL A 45 -12.59 15.47 -2.09
CA VAL A 45 -12.93 16.90 -2.26
C VAL A 45 -13.10 17.25 -3.73
N ALA A 46 -12.18 16.83 -4.60
CA ALA A 46 -12.32 17.04 -6.05
C ALA A 46 -13.58 16.40 -6.64
N ALA A 47 -14.08 15.31 -6.04
CA ALA A 47 -15.35 14.67 -6.39
C ALA A 47 -16.59 15.32 -5.73
N GLY A 48 -16.41 16.41 -4.98
CA GLY A 48 -17.49 17.20 -4.38
C GLY A 48 -17.83 16.86 -2.93
N ALA A 49 -17.03 16.03 -2.25
CA ALA A 49 -17.22 15.77 -0.82
C ALA A 49 -16.67 16.91 0.05
N HIS A 50 -17.27 17.11 1.22
CA HIS A 50 -16.74 17.99 2.27
C HIS A 50 -15.93 17.17 3.25
N VAL A 51 -14.60 17.32 3.24
CA VAL A 51 -13.71 16.55 4.12
C VAL A 51 -13.15 17.42 5.24
N THR A 52 -13.36 16.98 6.48
CA THR A 52 -12.71 17.57 7.66
C THR A 52 -11.71 16.59 8.25
N LEU A 53 -10.44 16.99 8.36
CA LEU A 53 -9.39 16.22 9.04
C LEU A 53 -9.21 16.72 10.47
N LEU A 54 -9.34 15.86 11.47
CA LEU A 54 -8.95 16.16 12.85
C LEU A 54 -7.60 15.51 13.17
N THR A 55 -6.68 16.32 13.70
CA THR A 55 -5.30 15.90 13.96
C THR A 55 -4.64 16.63 15.13
N ALA A 56 -3.46 16.18 15.56
CA ALA A 56 -2.69 16.81 16.64
C ALA A 56 -2.06 18.14 16.16
N ARG A 57 -1.84 19.07 17.09
CA ARG A 57 -1.25 20.38 16.80
C ARG A 57 0.20 20.46 17.30
N PRO A 58 1.22 20.35 16.42
CA PRO A 58 2.58 20.66 16.81
C PRO A 58 2.77 22.17 17.02
N PRO A 59 3.80 22.60 17.75
CA PRO A 59 4.12 24.02 17.93
C PRO A 59 4.29 24.75 16.59
N GLY A 60 3.81 25.99 16.53
CA GLY A 60 3.96 26.86 15.35
C GLY A 60 2.96 26.64 14.21
N GLN A 61 2.10 25.61 14.27
CA GLN A 61 1.06 25.42 13.25
C GLN A 61 -0.26 26.11 13.61
N PRO A 62 -1.02 26.61 12.61
CA PRO A 62 -2.35 27.16 12.84
C PRO A 62 -3.32 26.06 13.28
N ALA A 63 -4.27 26.42 14.15
CA ALA A 63 -5.28 25.49 14.67
C ALA A 63 -6.28 25.04 13.58
N ARG A 64 -6.45 25.85 12.53
CA ARG A 64 -7.28 25.54 11.37
C ARG A 64 -6.55 25.99 10.11
N GLU A 65 -6.62 25.16 9.08
CA GLU A 65 -6.02 25.42 7.78
C GLU A 65 -6.78 24.63 6.73
N GLN A 66 -6.88 25.14 5.51
CA GLN A 66 -7.39 24.38 4.38
C GLN A 66 -6.20 23.98 3.50
N ILE A 67 -6.06 22.67 3.24
CA ILE A 67 -4.97 22.13 2.43
C ILE A 67 -5.60 21.33 1.29
N ASP A 68 -5.40 21.80 0.05
CA ASP A 68 -5.99 21.17 -1.15
C ASP A 68 -7.51 20.92 -1.03
N GLY A 69 -8.21 21.86 -0.38
CA GLY A 69 -9.65 21.80 -0.12
C GLY A 69 -10.08 20.95 1.08
N VAL A 70 -9.16 20.25 1.75
CA VAL A 70 -9.43 19.52 3.00
C VAL A 70 -9.37 20.49 4.17
N ASP A 71 -10.43 20.53 5.00
CA ASP A 71 -10.48 21.37 6.19
C ASP A 71 -9.73 20.70 7.35
N VAL A 72 -8.52 21.15 7.64
CA VAL A 72 -7.65 20.60 8.69
C VAL A 72 -7.89 21.32 10.01
N HIS A 73 -8.27 20.55 11.02
CA HIS A 73 -8.56 21.00 12.38
C HIS A 73 -7.54 20.38 13.35
N ARG A 74 -6.62 21.20 13.85
CA ARG A 74 -5.54 20.77 14.75
C ARG A 74 -5.88 21.09 16.20
N ALA A 75 -5.89 20.07 17.06
CA ALA A 75 -6.18 20.23 18.48
C ALA A 75 -5.40 19.23 19.35
N GLY A 76 -5.02 19.67 20.55
CA GLY A 76 -4.21 18.86 21.46
C GLY A 76 -2.78 18.61 20.95
N GLY A 77 -2.04 17.80 21.70
CA GLY A 77 -0.73 17.27 21.34
C GLY A 77 -0.80 15.74 21.22
N THR A 78 0.34 15.07 21.41
CA THR A 78 0.50 13.62 21.19
C THR A 78 -0.58 12.74 21.79
N LEU A 79 -0.97 12.99 23.04
CA LEU A 79 -1.99 12.18 23.74
C LEU A 79 -3.32 12.92 23.91
N THR A 80 -3.29 14.25 24.03
CA THR A 80 -4.52 15.04 24.27
C THR A 80 -5.38 15.18 23.01
N VAL A 81 -4.83 14.89 21.83
CA VAL A 81 -5.60 14.84 20.58
C VAL A 81 -6.77 13.85 20.65
N TYR A 82 -6.62 12.70 21.32
CA TYR A 82 -7.70 11.72 21.48
C TYR A 82 -8.87 12.27 22.30
N LEU A 83 -8.58 13.02 23.37
CA LEU A 83 -9.61 13.68 24.19
C LEU A 83 -10.31 14.79 23.39
N CYS A 84 -9.54 15.61 22.66
CA CYS A 84 -10.09 16.64 21.79
C CYS A 84 -10.97 16.05 20.67
N ALA A 85 -10.54 14.92 20.08
CA ALA A 85 -11.28 14.17 19.07
C ALA A 85 -12.61 13.66 19.63
N ALA A 86 -12.58 12.94 20.75
CA ALA A 86 -13.75 12.41 21.43
C ALA A 86 -14.78 13.50 21.74
N TRP A 87 -14.33 14.61 22.33
CA TRP A 87 -15.20 15.73 22.64
C TRP A 87 -15.81 16.40 21.40
N ARG A 88 -15.03 16.55 20.32
CA ARG A 88 -15.53 17.10 19.06
C ARG A 88 -16.54 16.16 18.40
N MET A 89 -16.29 14.85 18.43
CA MET A 89 -17.20 13.83 17.92
C MET A 89 -18.53 13.85 18.69
N LEU A 90 -18.50 13.92 20.02
CA LEU A 90 -19.73 14.05 20.83
C LEU A 90 -20.53 15.32 20.49
N ARG A 91 -19.86 16.44 20.20
CA ARG A 91 -20.56 17.73 19.92
C ARG A 91 -21.03 17.89 18.47
N THR A 92 -20.25 17.37 17.53
CA THR A 92 -20.45 17.67 16.09
C THR A 92 -20.54 16.41 15.23
N GLY A 93 -20.49 15.22 15.81
CA GLY A 93 -20.53 13.94 15.12
C GLY A 93 -21.75 13.75 14.23
N HIS A 94 -22.91 14.26 14.66
CA HIS A 94 -24.17 14.24 13.89
C HIS A 94 -24.09 15.01 12.55
N ARG A 95 -23.03 15.80 12.33
CA ARG A 95 -22.81 16.53 11.08
C ARG A 95 -22.04 15.73 10.04
N TYR A 96 -21.54 14.54 10.36
CA TYR A 96 -20.77 13.74 9.41
C TYR A 96 -21.59 12.52 9.00
N ASP A 97 -21.55 12.22 7.71
CA ASP A 97 -22.24 11.07 7.13
C ASP A 97 -21.45 9.77 7.34
N VAL A 98 -20.13 9.89 7.43
CA VAL A 98 -19.18 8.78 7.57
C VAL A 98 -17.88 9.26 8.20
N VAL A 99 -17.22 8.36 8.93
CA VAL A 99 -15.91 8.61 9.56
C VAL A 99 -14.87 7.65 9.03
N VAL A 100 -13.73 8.18 8.63
CA VAL A 100 -12.52 7.43 8.30
C VAL A 100 -11.57 7.55 9.48
N ASP A 101 -11.39 6.46 10.23
CA ASP A 101 -10.57 6.42 11.44
C ASP A 101 -9.25 5.69 11.16
N CYS A 102 -8.14 6.42 11.22
CA CYS A 102 -6.84 5.91 10.82
C CYS A 102 -6.06 5.36 12.02
N GLN A 103 -5.84 4.05 12.02
CA GLN A 103 -5.08 3.37 13.04
C GLN A 103 -3.60 3.29 12.67
N ASN A 104 -2.84 4.25 13.20
CA ASN A 104 -1.37 4.25 13.19
C ASN A 104 -0.83 3.85 14.58
N GLY A 105 -1.31 2.70 15.08
CA GLY A 105 -1.06 2.19 16.44
C GLY A 105 -2.33 2.19 17.29
N ILE A 106 -2.71 3.35 17.83
CA ILE A 106 -3.95 3.49 18.62
C ILE A 106 -5.01 4.20 17.76
N PRO A 107 -6.21 3.63 17.57
CA PRO A 107 -7.27 4.29 16.82
C PRO A 107 -8.00 5.33 17.69
N PHE A 108 -8.83 6.18 17.09
CA PHE A 108 -9.55 7.24 17.83
C PHE A 108 -10.80 6.75 18.57
N PHE A 109 -11.16 5.48 18.42
CA PHE A 109 -12.36 4.85 18.96
C PHE A 109 -13.64 5.58 18.55
N ALA A 110 -13.70 6.07 17.30
CA ALA A 110 -14.85 6.82 16.78
C ALA A 110 -16.22 6.19 17.07
N PRO A 111 -16.43 4.85 16.95
CA PRO A 111 -17.74 4.23 17.24
C PRO A 111 -18.28 4.48 18.66
N LEU A 112 -17.42 4.84 19.64
CA LEU A 112 -17.87 5.16 20.99
C LEU A 112 -18.47 6.56 21.14
N PHE A 113 -18.23 7.46 20.17
CA PHE A 113 -18.52 8.88 20.30
C PHE A 113 -19.51 9.42 19.27
N LEU A 114 -19.92 8.61 18.29
CA LEU A 114 -20.87 8.98 17.25
C LEU A 114 -21.60 7.76 16.67
N GLN A 115 -22.72 8.01 15.98
CA GLN A 115 -23.56 6.99 15.35
C GLN A 115 -23.33 6.83 13.84
N ALA A 116 -22.49 7.66 13.22
CA ALA A 116 -22.21 7.55 11.79
C ALA A 116 -21.41 6.26 11.49
N SER A 117 -21.53 5.77 10.25
CA SER A 117 -20.73 4.64 9.79
C SER A 117 -19.23 4.94 9.91
N VAL A 118 -18.46 3.95 10.35
CA VAL A 118 -17.00 4.07 10.53
C VAL A 118 -16.28 3.10 9.61
N VAL A 119 -15.27 3.63 8.90
CA VAL A 119 -14.28 2.85 8.15
C VAL A 119 -12.94 2.97 8.87
N GLN A 120 -12.42 1.84 9.36
CA GLN A 120 -11.12 1.78 9.99
C GLN A 120 -10.02 1.54 8.95
N VAL A 121 -9.07 2.48 8.82
CA VAL A 121 -7.94 2.35 7.89
C VAL A 121 -6.68 1.99 8.69
N VAL A 122 -6.06 0.86 8.36
CA VAL A 122 -4.83 0.37 9.00
C VAL A 122 -3.68 0.41 8.01
N HIS A 123 -2.69 1.26 8.27
CA HIS A 123 -1.48 1.37 7.45
C HIS A 123 -0.43 0.32 7.79
N HIS A 124 -0.29 0.01 9.08
CA HIS A 124 0.68 -0.95 9.61
C HIS A 124 0.16 -1.48 10.95
N VAL A 125 0.40 -2.75 11.25
CA VAL A 125 0.14 -3.32 12.57
C VAL A 125 1.37 -3.07 13.45
N HIS A 126 1.23 -2.27 14.51
CA HIS A 126 2.36 -1.73 15.28
C HIS A 126 2.81 -2.63 16.45
N GLN A 127 2.26 -3.84 16.58
CA GLN A 127 2.54 -4.78 17.69
C GLN A 127 4.03 -4.90 18.05
N ASP A 128 4.92 -5.01 17.05
CA ASP A 128 6.36 -5.14 17.27
C ASP A 128 7.07 -3.77 17.42
N GLN A 129 6.50 -2.70 16.88
CA GLN A 129 7.06 -1.34 16.97
C GLN A 129 6.77 -0.66 18.32
N PHE A 130 5.70 -1.07 19.03
CA PHE A 130 5.43 -0.57 20.38
C PHE A 130 6.59 -0.85 21.34
N ALA A 131 7.24 -2.01 21.22
CA ALA A 131 8.40 -2.38 22.03
C ALA A 131 9.65 -1.51 21.75
N THR A 132 9.73 -0.89 20.58
CA THR A 132 10.85 0.00 20.19
C THR A 132 10.68 1.45 20.64
N ARG A 133 9.44 1.90 20.89
CA ARG A 133 9.13 3.32 21.18
C ARG A 133 8.63 3.57 22.60
N PHE A 134 8.19 2.53 23.31
CA PHE A 134 7.64 2.66 24.66
C PHE A 134 8.27 1.66 25.64
N PRO A 135 8.36 2.01 26.93
CA PRO A 135 8.75 1.07 27.97
C PRO A 135 7.90 -0.21 27.95
N PRO A 136 8.42 -1.37 28.39
CA PRO A 136 7.77 -2.68 28.21
C PRO A 136 6.32 -2.75 28.67
N VAL A 137 5.99 -2.08 29.78
CA VAL A 137 4.63 -2.02 30.35
C VAL A 137 3.68 -1.20 29.47
N VAL A 138 4.12 -0.04 28.99
CA VAL A 138 3.34 0.81 28.09
C VAL A 138 3.19 0.16 26.72
N ALA A 139 4.22 -0.54 26.25
CA ALA A 139 4.17 -1.34 25.03
C ALA A 139 3.16 -2.50 25.16
N ALA A 140 3.11 -3.19 26.31
CA ALA A 140 2.14 -4.25 26.57
C ALA A 140 0.69 -3.73 26.61
N VAL A 141 0.45 -2.58 27.25
CA VAL A 141 -0.85 -1.92 27.25
C VAL A 141 -1.23 -1.47 25.84
N GLY A 142 -0.30 -0.85 25.10
CA GLY A 142 -0.50 -0.45 23.70
C GLY A 142 -0.87 -1.63 22.80
N ARG A 143 -0.19 -2.77 22.94
CA ARG A 143 -0.51 -4.02 22.21
C ARG A 143 -1.92 -4.52 22.52
N ARG A 144 -2.32 -4.50 23.80
CA ARG A 144 -3.65 -4.97 24.24
C ARG A 144 -4.77 -4.03 23.80
N VAL A 145 -4.50 -2.71 23.79
CA VAL A 145 -5.44 -1.71 23.26
C VAL A 145 -5.59 -1.84 21.74
N GLU A 146 -4.47 -1.99 21.01
CA GLU A 146 -4.47 -2.16 19.56
C GLU A 146 -5.17 -3.46 19.11
N ALA A 147 -5.05 -4.54 19.89
CA ALA A 147 -5.67 -5.81 19.57
C ALA A 147 -7.08 -5.95 20.17
N ASP A 148 -7.21 -6.03 21.49
CA ASP A 148 -8.44 -6.44 22.15
C ASP A 148 -9.48 -5.29 22.18
N CYS A 149 -9.07 -4.07 22.53
CA CYS A 149 -10.00 -2.93 22.61
C CYS A 149 -10.45 -2.47 21.23
N ALA A 150 -9.51 -2.31 20.28
CA ALA A 150 -9.87 -1.93 18.92
C ALA A 150 -10.78 -2.98 18.28
N ARG A 151 -10.50 -4.28 18.42
CA ARG A 151 -11.38 -5.33 17.91
C ARG A 151 -12.81 -5.19 18.43
N TRP A 152 -12.98 -4.94 19.73
CA TRP A 152 -14.31 -4.87 20.32
C TRP A 152 -15.06 -3.59 19.89
N VAL A 153 -14.40 -2.44 19.89
CA VAL A 153 -15.01 -1.15 19.53
C VAL A 153 -15.38 -1.09 18.04
N TYR A 154 -14.54 -1.64 17.17
CA TYR A 154 -14.77 -1.64 15.73
C TYR A 154 -15.49 -2.91 15.25
N ARG A 155 -16.08 -3.69 16.16
CA ARG A 155 -16.87 -4.87 15.82
C ARG A 155 -18.11 -4.44 15.03
N GLY A 156 -18.11 -4.73 13.73
CA GLY A 156 -19.16 -4.29 12.80
C GLY A 156 -18.80 -3.04 11.98
N SER A 157 -17.65 -2.42 12.24
CA SER A 157 -17.08 -1.40 11.34
C SER A 157 -16.39 -2.07 10.15
N ARG A 158 -16.40 -1.41 9.01
CA ARG A 158 -15.66 -1.88 7.84
C ARG A 158 -14.17 -1.56 8.02
N SER A 159 -13.31 -2.48 7.63
CA SER A 159 -11.86 -2.34 7.77
C SER A 159 -11.16 -2.26 6.42
N VAL A 160 -10.11 -1.46 6.35
CA VAL A 160 -9.26 -1.26 5.17
C VAL A 160 -7.81 -1.50 5.55
N ALA A 161 -7.15 -2.37 4.80
CA ALA A 161 -5.72 -2.58 4.86
C ALA A 161 -5.05 -1.97 3.62
N VAL A 162 -3.84 -1.43 3.77
CA VAL A 162 -3.07 -0.94 2.62
C VAL A 162 -2.40 -2.04 1.81
N SER A 163 -2.38 -3.28 2.29
CA SER A 163 -1.71 -4.38 1.62
C SER A 163 -2.27 -5.74 2.02
N ALA A 164 -1.91 -6.77 1.25
CA ALA A 164 -2.27 -8.14 1.57
C ALA A 164 -1.57 -8.61 2.85
N SER A 165 -0.33 -8.19 3.09
CA SER A 165 0.40 -8.47 4.33
C SER A 165 -0.26 -7.80 5.53
N THR A 166 -0.64 -6.52 5.41
CA THR A 166 -1.34 -5.80 6.49
C THR A 166 -2.68 -6.45 6.80
N ARG A 167 -3.44 -6.86 5.77
CA ARG A 167 -4.68 -7.64 5.97
C ARG A 167 -4.41 -8.95 6.74
N GLN A 168 -3.36 -9.69 6.36
CA GLN A 168 -2.99 -10.93 7.04
C GLN A 168 -2.61 -10.67 8.51
N GLU A 169 -1.84 -9.61 8.79
CA GLU A 169 -1.48 -9.22 10.16
C GLU A 169 -2.69 -8.77 10.98
N MET A 170 -3.63 -8.02 10.39
CA MET A 170 -4.90 -7.66 11.04
C MET A 170 -5.71 -8.90 11.44
N ARG A 171 -5.74 -9.93 10.59
CA ARG A 171 -6.39 -11.22 10.92
C ARG A 171 -5.65 -11.99 12.01
N MET A 172 -4.34 -12.16 11.85
CA MET A 172 -3.56 -13.05 12.72
C MET A 172 -3.22 -12.43 14.08
N ARG A 173 -2.93 -11.13 14.12
CA ARG A 173 -2.43 -10.43 15.31
C ARG A 173 -3.53 -9.62 16.00
N LEU A 174 -4.32 -8.86 15.24
CA LEU A 174 -5.40 -8.02 15.79
C LEU A 174 -6.73 -8.76 15.90
N ARG A 175 -6.86 -9.93 15.25
CA ARG A 175 -8.08 -10.76 15.24
C ARG A 175 -9.30 -9.97 14.80
N VAL A 176 -9.12 -9.06 13.83
CA VAL A 176 -10.22 -8.31 13.22
C VAL A 176 -11.20 -9.32 12.62
N ASP A 177 -12.48 -9.16 12.96
CA ASP A 177 -13.60 -9.92 12.40
C ASP A 177 -14.28 -9.08 11.29
N GLY A 178 -15.06 -9.68 10.39
CA GLY A 178 -15.75 -8.94 9.32
C GLY A 178 -14.98 -8.92 7.99
N VAL A 179 -15.19 -7.94 7.12
CA VAL A 179 -14.49 -7.80 5.82
C VAL A 179 -13.34 -6.80 5.93
N ILE A 180 -12.18 -7.14 5.38
CA ILE A 180 -11.04 -6.23 5.22
C ILE A 180 -10.77 -5.99 3.75
N ASP A 181 -11.11 -4.78 3.28
CA ASP A 181 -10.75 -4.36 1.93
C ASP A 181 -9.26 -4.07 1.84
N ILE A 182 -8.70 -4.25 0.65
CA ILE A 182 -7.33 -3.83 0.37
C ILE A 182 -7.36 -2.61 -0.52
N VAL A 183 -6.83 -1.51 0.00
CA VAL A 183 -6.68 -0.23 -0.70
C VAL A 183 -5.19 0.15 -0.71
N PRO A 184 -4.44 -0.29 -1.72
CA PRO A 184 -2.99 -0.03 -1.80
C PRO A 184 -2.70 1.45 -1.90
N ASN A 185 -1.53 1.89 -1.42
CA ASN A 185 -1.11 3.27 -1.65
C ASN A 185 -0.83 3.48 -3.15
N GLY A 186 -1.16 4.67 -3.63
CA GLY A 186 -0.74 5.09 -4.96
C GLY A 186 0.78 5.28 -5.01
N GLY A 187 1.34 5.07 -6.19
CA GLY A 187 2.70 5.48 -6.52
C GLY A 187 2.76 6.96 -6.92
N VAL A 188 3.99 7.46 -7.05
CA VAL A 188 4.24 8.72 -7.75
C VAL A 188 3.83 8.61 -9.22
N PRO A 189 3.43 9.73 -9.86
CA PRO A 189 3.32 9.77 -11.31
C PRO A 189 4.60 9.19 -11.92
N LEU A 190 4.46 8.38 -12.97
CA LEU A 190 5.62 7.83 -13.68
C LEU A 190 6.57 8.97 -13.96
N LEU A 191 7.74 8.90 -13.35
CA LEU A 191 8.76 9.90 -13.56
C LEU A 191 9.00 9.95 -15.06
N GLN A 192 8.83 11.13 -15.66
CA GLN A 192 9.26 11.38 -17.02
C GLN A 192 10.77 11.37 -17.02
N THR A 193 11.36 10.18 -17.00
CA THR A 193 12.79 10.02 -16.91
C THR A 193 13.27 9.26 -18.11
N ASN A 194 13.57 10.03 -19.16
CA ASN A 194 14.66 9.75 -20.09
C ASN A 194 16.01 9.75 -19.33
N ARG A 195 16.09 9.05 -18.19
CA ARG A 195 17.30 9.00 -17.37
C ARG A 195 18.04 7.74 -17.69
N THR A 196 19.22 7.93 -18.28
CA THR A 196 20.22 6.89 -18.44
C THR A 196 20.73 6.48 -17.07
N ARG A 197 20.78 5.17 -16.87
CA ARG A 197 21.42 4.55 -15.71
C ARG A 197 22.88 5.03 -15.61
N ALA A 198 23.39 5.16 -14.39
CA ALA A 198 24.80 5.50 -14.16
C ALA A 198 25.74 4.50 -14.85
N GLU A 199 26.88 4.97 -15.33
CA GLU A 199 27.89 4.13 -16.01
C GLU A 199 28.45 3.02 -15.12
N VAL A 200 28.56 3.29 -13.81
CA VAL A 200 29.03 2.33 -12.80
C VAL A 200 27.85 1.74 -12.01
N PRO A 201 27.96 0.48 -11.53
CA PRO A 201 26.96 -0.14 -10.68
C PRO A 201 26.63 0.76 -9.48
N THR A 202 25.38 1.23 -9.43
CA THR A 202 24.94 2.19 -8.40
C THR A 202 23.71 1.65 -7.68
N VAL A 203 23.82 1.47 -6.37
CA VAL A 203 22.72 1.07 -5.49
C VAL A 203 22.18 2.32 -4.79
N VAL A 204 20.86 2.45 -4.71
CA VAL A 204 20.21 3.52 -3.96
C VAL A 204 19.39 2.94 -2.80
N LEU A 205 19.33 3.64 -1.68
CA LEU A 205 18.38 3.39 -0.61
C LEU A 205 17.69 4.71 -0.26
N VAL A 206 16.35 4.71 -0.31
CA VAL A 206 15.52 5.86 0.09
C VAL A 206 14.65 5.43 1.27
N SER A 207 14.97 5.89 2.48
CA SER A 207 14.21 5.55 3.68
C SER A 207 14.43 6.53 4.83
N ARG A 208 13.56 6.51 5.84
CA ARG A 208 13.89 7.14 7.14
C ARG A 208 14.99 6.34 7.82
N LEU A 209 16.00 7.00 8.37
CA LEU A 209 17.12 6.33 9.05
C LEU A 209 16.77 6.08 10.52
N VAL A 210 16.04 4.99 10.75
CA VAL A 210 15.58 4.53 12.07
C VAL A 210 15.89 3.03 12.25
N PRO A 211 16.01 2.52 13.49
CA PRO A 211 16.57 1.18 13.74
C PRO A 211 15.90 0.04 12.96
N HIS A 212 14.57 0.01 12.88
CA HIS A 212 13.84 -1.05 12.17
C HIS A 212 14.02 -1.05 10.64
N LYS A 213 14.65 -0.02 10.04
CA LYS A 213 15.04 -0.07 8.61
C LYS A 213 16.31 -0.88 8.38
N ARG A 214 17.06 -1.17 9.44
CA ARG A 214 18.30 -1.95 9.44
C ARG A 214 19.25 -1.64 8.30
N VAL A 215 19.58 -0.36 8.14
CA VAL A 215 20.51 0.11 7.10
C VAL A 215 21.93 -0.43 7.36
N ASP A 216 22.22 -0.85 8.59
CA ASP A 216 23.43 -1.60 8.97
C ASP A 216 23.61 -2.89 8.15
N VAL A 217 22.53 -3.62 7.86
CA VAL A 217 22.57 -4.83 7.03
C VAL A 217 23.06 -4.51 5.63
N LEU A 218 22.59 -3.41 5.04
CA LEU A 218 23.07 -2.94 3.73
C LEU A 218 24.56 -2.60 3.78
N LEU A 219 25.01 -1.84 4.79
CA LEU A 219 26.43 -1.47 4.91
C LEU A 219 27.34 -2.69 5.06
N HIS A 220 26.96 -3.66 5.91
CA HIS A 220 27.69 -4.91 6.05
C HIS A 220 27.65 -5.78 4.78
N ALA A 221 26.57 -5.73 4.01
CA ALA A 221 26.50 -6.40 2.71
C ALA A 221 27.43 -5.73 1.69
N VAL A 222 27.42 -4.40 1.60
CA VAL A 222 28.27 -3.62 0.68
C VAL A 222 29.76 -3.86 0.93
N ALA A 223 30.18 -3.96 2.19
CA ALA A 223 31.56 -4.32 2.54
C ALA A 223 32.00 -5.67 1.93
N ARG A 224 31.08 -6.62 1.76
CA ARG A 224 31.33 -7.91 1.09
C ARG A 224 31.29 -7.79 -0.43
N VAL A 225 30.33 -7.02 -0.96
CA VAL A 225 30.14 -6.84 -2.42
C VAL A 225 31.34 -6.14 -3.07
N ARG A 226 32.01 -5.22 -2.35
CA ARG A 226 33.16 -4.44 -2.87
C ARG A 226 34.26 -5.32 -3.47
N ALA A 227 34.50 -6.51 -2.93
CA ALA A 227 35.49 -7.45 -3.46
C ALA A 227 35.14 -7.96 -4.87
N ALA A 228 33.85 -8.11 -5.18
CA ALA A 228 33.36 -8.57 -6.48
C ALA A 228 33.09 -7.41 -7.45
N LEU A 229 32.73 -6.22 -6.94
CA LEU A 229 32.35 -5.04 -7.72
C LEU A 229 33.09 -3.80 -7.19
N PRO A 230 34.35 -3.57 -7.59
CA PRO A 230 35.19 -2.51 -7.03
C PRO A 230 34.72 -1.09 -7.40
N GLN A 231 33.93 -0.95 -8.48
CA GLN A 231 33.36 0.33 -8.93
C GLN A 231 31.96 0.62 -8.33
N LEU A 232 31.47 -0.23 -7.42
CA LEU A 232 30.16 -0.06 -6.80
C LEU A 232 30.06 1.31 -6.11
N ARG A 233 28.93 1.99 -6.31
CA ARG A 233 28.52 3.16 -5.54
C ARG A 233 27.21 2.90 -4.81
N VAL A 234 27.07 3.48 -3.62
CA VAL A 234 25.87 3.36 -2.79
C VAL A 234 25.43 4.75 -2.34
N GLU A 235 24.21 5.12 -2.73
CA GLU A 235 23.60 6.40 -2.43
C GLU A 235 22.49 6.21 -1.38
N ILE A 236 22.70 6.68 -0.16
CA ILE A 236 21.72 6.57 0.94
C ILE A 236 21.05 7.92 1.15
N VAL A 237 19.75 7.98 0.88
CA VAL A 237 18.91 9.18 0.95
C VAL A 237 17.90 9.05 2.07
N GLY A 238 17.89 10.03 2.96
CA GLY A 238 16.97 10.13 4.07
C GLY A 238 17.63 10.58 5.37
N GLY A 239 16.81 11.06 6.30
CA GLY A 239 17.24 11.50 7.62
C GLY A 239 16.65 10.63 8.72
N GLY A 240 17.20 10.78 9.92
CA GLY A 240 16.71 10.11 11.13
C GLY A 240 17.81 10.00 12.19
N PRO A 241 17.45 9.54 13.40
CA PRO A 241 18.37 9.44 14.53
C PRO A 241 19.58 8.54 14.25
N GLU A 242 19.46 7.55 13.36
CA GLU A 242 20.55 6.61 13.04
C GLU A 242 21.63 7.23 12.12
N LEU A 243 21.43 8.42 11.56
CA LEU A 243 22.33 8.98 10.55
C LEU A 243 23.80 9.05 11.03
N SER A 244 24.03 9.49 12.26
CA SER A 244 25.39 9.57 12.83
C SER A 244 26.00 8.18 13.03
N ALA A 245 25.25 7.25 13.63
CA ALA A 245 25.72 5.88 13.85
C ALA A 245 26.04 5.15 12.54
N LEU A 246 25.24 5.36 11.49
CA LEU A 246 25.47 4.79 10.17
C LEU A 246 26.70 5.39 9.47
N ARG A 247 26.97 6.68 9.65
CA ARG A 247 28.22 7.31 9.17
C ARG A 247 29.45 6.69 9.83
N GLU A 248 29.43 6.53 11.15
CA GLU A 248 30.51 5.88 11.87
C GLU A 248 30.70 4.42 11.46
N LEU A 249 29.60 3.68 11.25
CA LEU A 249 29.65 2.32 10.74
C LEU A 249 30.26 2.26 9.34
N SER A 250 29.91 3.20 8.46
CA SER A 250 30.51 3.33 7.12
C SER A 250 32.03 3.55 7.20
N VAL A 251 32.51 4.35 8.15
CA VAL A 251 33.96 4.56 8.38
C VAL A 251 34.62 3.27 8.89
N ARG A 252 34.03 2.61 9.89
CA ARG A 252 34.57 1.35 10.46
C ARG A 252 34.66 0.22 9.43
N LEU A 253 33.75 0.21 8.46
CA LEU A 253 33.73 -0.78 7.37
C LEU A 253 34.55 -0.36 6.15
N ASP A 254 35.30 0.75 6.23
CA ASP A 254 36.12 1.27 5.13
C ASP A 254 35.30 1.58 3.85
N LEU A 255 34.11 2.15 4.03
CA LEU A 255 33.16 2.42 2.94
C LEU A 255 33.07 3.90 2.53
N THR A 256 33.94 4.77 3.04
CA THR A 256 33.89 6.23 2.79
C THR A 256 33.98 6.63 1.32
N GLY A 257 34.68 5.85 0.49
CA GLY A 257 34.76 6.05 -0.97
C GLY A 257 33.65 5.37 -1.78
N VAL A 258 32.78 4.58 -1.12
CA VAL A 258 31.76 3.74 -1.75
C VAL A 258 30.34 4.19 -1.40
N VAL A 259 30.13 4.62 -0.16
CA VAL A 259 28.82 4.97 0.39
C VAL A 259 28.74 6.47 0.65
N THR A 260 27.73 7.11 0.07
CA THR A 260 27.38 8.51 0.33
C THR A 260 26.08 8.57 1.13
N LEU A 261 26.13 9.16 2.34
CA LEU A 261 24.94 9.42 3.17
C LEU A 261 24.49 10.87 3.03
N HIS A 262 23.47 11.09 2.19
CA HIS A 262 22.99 12.42 1.80
C HIS A 262 22.20 13.16 2.90
N GLY A 263 21.61 12.44 3.84
CA GLY A 263 20.60 13.02 4.72
C GLY A 263 19.29 13.28 3.97
N ARG A 264 18.46 14.20 4.47
CA ARG A 264 17.23 14.61 3.78
C ARG A 264 17.59 15.56 2.63
N VAL A 265 17.16 15.21 1.42
CA VAL A 265 17.35 16.02 0.20
C VAL A 265 16.00 16.39 -0.41
N PRO A 266 15.94 17.44 -1.26
CA PRO A 266 14.75 17.75 -2.04
C PRO A 266 14.33 16.61 -2.99
N ASP A 267 13.04 16.50 -3.28
CA ASP A 267 12.47 15.40 -4.07
C ASP A 267 13.07 15.29 -5.48
N ASN A 268 13.37 16.41 -6.14
CA ASN A 268 14.01 16.40 -7.45
C ASN A 268 15.41 15.75 -7.42
N ILE A 269 16.17 15.92 -6.34
CA ILE A 269 17.48 15.29 -6.14
C ILE A 269 17.31 13.81 -5.81
N ARG A 270 16.39 13.46 -4.90
CA ARG A 270 16.03 12.07 -4.57
C ARG A 270 15.67 11.30 -5.85
N ASP A 271 14.78 11.85 -6.67
CA ASP A 271 14.30 11.23 -7.90
C ASP A 271 15.42 11.13 -8.95
N ALA A 272 16.38 12.05 -8.96
CA ALA A 272 17.57 12.00 -9.83
C ALA A 272 18.53 10.88 -9.43
N LEU A 273 18.79 10.70 -8.14
CA LEU A 273 19.58 9.59 -7.63
C LEU A 273 18.88 8.26 -7.92
N LEU A 274 17.59 8.19 -7.62
CA LEU A 274 16.80 6.98 -7.81
C LEU A 274 16.70 6.60 -9.30
N GLY A 275 16.40 7.53 -10.20
CA GLY A 275 16.28 7.25 -11.64
C GLY A 275 17.59 6.90 -12.35
N ARG A 276 18.75 7.14 -11.73
CA ARG A 276 20.08 6.74 -12.25
C ARG A 276 20.58 5.42 -11.67
N ALA A 277 19.95 4.92 -10.62
CA ALA A 277 20.39 3.71 -9.93
C ALA A 277 20.20 2.46 -10.81
N TRP A 278 21.03 1.46 -10.55
CA TRP A 278 20.89 0.12 -11.10
C TRP A 278 19.84 -0.66 -10.31
N VAL A 279 19.88 -0.52 -8.98
CA VAL A 279 19.04 -1.25 -8.03
C VAL A 279 18.68 -0.31 -6.87
N THR A 280 17.45 -0.39 -6.39
CA THR A 280 17.06 0.16 -5.08
C THR A 280 17.08 -0.94 -4.01
N THR A 281 17.25 -0.59 -2.74
CA THR A 281 17.28 -1.58 -1.64
C THR A 281 16.34 -1.25 -0.50
N SER A 282 15.87 -2.30 0.17
CA SER A 282 15.19 -2.20 1.47
C SER A 282 15.60 -3.34 2.38
N THR A 283 16.15 -3.00 3.54
CA THR A 283 16.55 -3.95 4.58
C THR A 283 15.66 -3.88 5.82
N SER A 284 14.46 -3.30 5.70
CA SER A 284 13.52 -3.15 6.82
C SER A 284 13.10 -4.49 7.42
N ASP A 285 12.85 -4.52 8.73
CA ASP A 285 12.22 -5.67 9.42
C ASP A 285 10.73 -5.81 9.09
N GLY A 286 10.11 -4.74 8.59
CA GLY A 286 8.70 -4.73 8.20
C GLY A 286 8.26 -3.39 7.62
N GLU A 287 7.27 -3.44 6.73
CA GLU A 287 6.62 -2.29 6.12
C GLU A 287 5.12 -2.57 5.95
N GLY A 288 4.38 -1.55 5.53
CA GLY A 288 2.94 -1.58 5.32
C GLY A 288 2.64 -1.66 3.84
N TRP A 289 3.48 -0.98 3.03
CA TRP A 289 3.36 -1.00 1.57
C TRP A 289 4.70 -0.95 0.81
N GLY A 290 5.68 -0.15 1.25
CA GLY A 290 6.95 0.00 0.52
C GLY A 290 6.88 1.07 -0.58
N CYS A 291 6.46 2.30 -0.25
CA CYS A 291 6.29 3.39 -1.21
C CYS A 291 7.57 3.68 -2.02
N SER A 292 8.73 3.73 -1.37
CA SER A 292 10.01 3.99 -2.07
C SER A 292 10.40 2.88 -3.06
N VAL A 293 9.94 1.64 -2.83
CA VAL A 293 10.14 0.52 -3.76
C VAL A 293 9.28 0.70 -5.01
N LEU A 294 8.04 1.15 -4.85
CA LEU A 294 7.17 1.46 -6.00
C LEU A 294 7.60 2.71 -6.75
N GLU A 295 8.12 3.73 -6.06
CA GLU A 295 8.74 4.92 -6.68
C GLU A 295 9.93 4.51 -7.55
N ALA A 296 10.79 3.61 -7.05
CA ALA A 296 11.87 3.02 -7.82
C ALA A 296 11.36 2.21 -9.02
N ALA A 297 10.34 1.37 -8.81
CA ALA A 297 9.76 0.58 -9.88
C ALA A 297 9.14 1.48 -10.98
N ALA A 298 8.55 2.62 -10.61
CA ALA A 298 8.02 3.61 -11.55
C ALA A 298 9.14 4.24 -12.42
N ALA A 299 10.36 4.34 -11.88
CA ALA A 299 11.55 4.75 -12.62
C ALA A 299 12.20 3.61 -13.44
N GLY A 300 11.65 2.39 -13.39
CA GLY A 300 12.26 1.21 -14.02
C GLY A 300 13.44 0.62 -13.24
N VAL A 301 13.57 0.94 -11.96
CA VAL A 301 14.65 0.46 -11.10
C VAL A 301 14.17 -0.72 -10.25
N PRO A 302 14.74 -1.92 -10.42
CA PRO A 302 14.37 -3.09 -9.64
C PRO A 302 14.86 -2.99 -8.19
N CYS A 303 14.21 -3.76 -7.30
CA CYS A 303 14.53 -3.75 -5.87
C CYS A 303 15.17 -5.06 -5.40
N VAL A 304 16.26 -4.98 -4.62
CA VAL A 304 16.73 -6.10 -3.79
C VAL A 304 16.35 -5.80 -2.35
N ALA A 305 15.53 -6.65 -1.74
CA ALA A 305 15.01 -6.39 -0.41
C ALA A 305 14.85 -7.65 0.44
N LEU A 306 14.81 -7.47 1.77
CA LEU A 306 14.42 -8.56 2.68
C LEU A 306 12.96 -8.96 2.45
N ASP A 307 12.67 -10.26 2.55
CA ASP A 307 11.31 -10.79 2.43
C ASP A 307 10.52 -10.53 3.73
N VAL A 308 10.00 -9.33 3.86
CA VAL A 308 9.19 -8.89 5.01
C VAL A 308 7.80 -8.40 4.58
N PRO A 309 6.80 -8.41 5.49
CA PRO A 309 5.49 -7.80 5.27
C PRO A 309 5.58 -6.40 4.64
N GLY A 310 4.65 -6.10 3.73
CA GLY A 310 4.61 -4.85 2.96
C GLY A 310 5.61 -4.82 1.80
N ILE A 311 6.90 -5.07 2.04
CA ILE A 311 7.92 -5.12 0.95
C ILE A 311 7.61 -6.25 -0.03
N ARG A 312 7.25 -7.44 0.46
CA ARG A 312 6.86 -8.59 -0.37
C ARG A 312 5.60 -8.37 -1.20
N ASP A 313 4.82 -7.34 -0.87
CA ASP A 313 3.63 -6.95 -1.62
C ASP A 313 3.99 -5.96 -2.74
N ALA A 314 5.05 -5.16 -2.57
CA ALA A 314 5.54 -4.20 -3.56
C ALA A 314 6.53 -4.79 -4.57
N VAL A 315 7.14 -5.95 -4.30
CA VAL A 315 8.12 -6.61 -5.19
C VAL A 315 7.57 -7.90 -5.77
N LEU A 316 7.54 -8.00 -7.10
CA LEU A 316 7.34 -9.27 -7.80
C LEU A 316 8.69 -10.00 -7.89
N ASP A 317 8.92 -10.97 -7.00
CA ASP A 317 10.18 -11.71 -6.92
C ASP A 317 10.55 -12.34 -8.29
N GLY A 318 11.82 -12.14 -8.70
CA GLY A 318 12.36 -12.58 -9.98
C GLY A 318 11.99 -11.69 -11.18
N ARG A 319 11.01 -10.79 -11.05
CA ARG A 319 10.48 -9.95 -12.15
C ARG A 319 10.81 -8.48 -11.99
N THR A 320 10.44 -7.88 -10.85
CA THR A 320 10.69 -6.45 -10.55
C THR A 320 11.77 -6.28 -9.48
N GLY A 321 12.41 -7.38 -9.07
CA GLY A 321 13.35 -7.38 -7.97
C GLY A 321 13.67 -8.78 -7.46
N ARG A 322 14.36 -8.84 -6.33
CA ARG A 322 14.69 -10.07 -5.61
C ARG A 322 14.34 -9.91 -4.13
N LEU A 323 13.56 -10.85 -3.60
CA LEU A 323 13.30 -10.97 -2.17
C LEU A 323 14.31 -11.94 -1.53
N VAL A 324 14.91 -11.52 -0.43
CA VAL A 324 15.92 -12.27 0.32
C VAL A 324 15.28 -12.77 1.61
N ALA A 325 15.05 -14.08 1.71
CA ALA A 325 14.41 -14.70 2.87
C ALA A 325 15.30 -14.68 4.12
N GLU A 326 16.61 -14.82 3.95
CA GLU A 326 17.56 -14.79 5.07
C GLU A 326 17.98 -13.34 5.37
N PRO A 327 17.69 -12.81 6.57
CA PRO A 327 17.87 -11.38 6.89
C PRO A 327 19.33 -10.98 7.19
N GLY A 328 20.30 -11.77 6.73
CA GLY A 328 21.73 -11.62 7.01
C GLY A 328 22.51 -10.87 5.92
N PRO A 329 23.59 -10.14 6.27
CA PRO A 329 24.39 -9.40 5.30
C PRO A 329 25.00 -10.25 4.17
N ALA A 330 25.31 -11.52 4.43
CA ALA A 330 25.90 -12.42 3.44
C ALA A 330 24.92 -12.77 2.31
N ALA A 331 23.71 -13.22 2.68
CA ALA A 331 22.65 -13.52 1.72
C ALA A 331 22.23 -12.27 0.93
N PHE A 332 22.16 -11.11 1.61
CA PHE A 332 21.85 -9.84 0.96
C PHE A 332 22.94 -9.42 -0.05
N ALA A 333 24.21 -9.57 0.31
CA ALA A 333 25.34 -9.29 -0.59
C ALA A 333 25.30 -10.18 -1.84
N ALA A 334 25.03 -11.48 -1.68
CA ALA A 334 24.92 -12.40 -2.82
C ALA A 334 23.79 -12.00 -3.77
N ALA A 335 22.63 -11.59 -3.23
CA ALA A 335 21.51 -11.11 -4.02
C ALA A 335 21.85 -9.80 -4.77
N LEU A 336 22.57 -8.87 -4.13
CA LEU A 336 23.04 -7.64 -4.77
C LEU A 336 24.00 -7.92 -5.93
N VAL A 337 25.00 -8.79 -5.73
CA VAL A 337 25.93 -9.17 -6.80
C VAL A 337 25.16 -9.79 -7.97
N ALA A 338 24.27 -10.74 -7.70
CA ALA A 338 23.48 -11.38 -8.75
C ALA A 338 22.61 -10.38 -9.53
N ALA A 339 21.95 -9.45 -8.84
CA ALA A 339 21.13 -8.42 -9.47
C ALA A 339 21.97 -7.46 -10.34
N LEU A 340 23.07 -6.93 -9.79
CA LEU A 340 23.94 -5.99 -10.49
C LEU A 340 24.60 -6.64 -11.73
N THR A 341 25.10 -7.87 -11.60
CA THR A 341 25.66 -8.63 -12.73
C THR A 341 24.61 -8.91 -13.81
N LYS A 342 23.38 -9.29 -13.43
CA LYS A 342 22.28 -9.49 -14.39
C LYS A 342 21.95 -8.21 -15.15
N LEU A 343 22.02 -7.06 -14.49
CA LEU A 343 21.68 -5.76 -15.06
C LEU A 343 22.80 -5.13 -15.88
N ALA A 344 24.01 -5.73 -15.91
CA ALA A 344 25.09 -5.30 -16.79
C ALA A 344 24.79 -5.58 -18.27
N ASP A 345 23.91 -6.55 -18.54
CA ASP A 345 23.33 -6.81 -19.86
C ASP A 345 22.22 -5.78 -20.15
N PRO A 346 22.35 -4.93 -21.19
CA PRO A 346 21.38 -3.89 -21.53
C PRO A 346 19.97 -4.42 -21.86
N ASP A 347 19.85 -5.58 -22.49
CA ASP A 347 18.56 -6.14 -22.88
C ASP A 347 17.82 -6.67 -21.66
N ARG A 348 18.54 -7.36 -20.76
CA ARG A 348 17.98 -7.79 -19.47
C ARG A 348 17.60 -6.59 -18.61
N ALA A 349 18.43 -5.55 -18.60
CA ALA A 349 18.15 -4.30 -17.92
C ALA A 349 16.86 -3.63 -18.42
N ALA A 350 16.69 -3.52 -19.74
CA ALA A 350 15.50 -2.96 -20.35
C ALA A 350 14.25 -3.80 -20.04
N ALA A 351 14.34 -5.13 -20.14
CA ALA A 351 13.22 -6.03 -19.84
C ALA A 351 12.76 -5.90 -18.37
N VAL A 352 13.70 -5.88 -17.42
CA VAL A 352 13.39 -5.69 -15.99
C VAL A 352 12.80 -4.30 -15.73
N ALA A 353 13.34 -3.25 -16.35
CA ALA A 353 12.82 -1.89 -16.20
C ALA A 353 11.37 -1.79 -16.68
N GLN A 354 11.04 -2.42 -17.81
CA GLN A 354 9.67 -2.47 -18.31
C GLN A 354 8.73 -3.22 -17.37
N GLU A 355 9.15 -4.35 -16.80
CA GLU A 355 8.36 -5.08 -15.79
C GLU A 355 8.10 -4.22 -14.56
N CYS A 356 9.12 -3.51 -14.06
CA CYS A 356 9.00 -2.59 -12.93
C CYS A 356 7.98 -1.48 -13.22
N GLN A 357 8.08 -0.83 -14.39
CA GLN A 357 7.17 0.23 -14.78
C GLN A 357 5.74 -0.29 -14.99
N ARG A 358 5.57 -1.47 -15.62
CA ARG A 358 4.26 -2.12 -15.78
C ARG A 358 3.61 -2.40 -14.43
N TRP A 359 4.40 -2.85 -13.46
CA TRP A 359 3.92 -3.10 -12.10
C TRP A 359 3.53 -1.81 -11.39
N ALA A 360 4.41 -0.81 -11.36
CA ALA A 360 4.18 0.46 -10.69
C ALA A 360 2.96 1.23 -11.23
N ARG A 361 2.71 1.15 -12.55
CA ARG A 361 1.55 1.79 -13.22
C ARG A 361 0.19 1.39 -12.66
N ARG A 362 0.09 0.24 -11.98
CA ARG A 362 -1.16 -0.27 -11.40
C ARG A 362 -1.52 0.38 -10.06
N PHE A 363 -0.60 1.14 -9.48
CA PHE A 363 -0.77 1.79 -8.20
C PHE A 363 -0.83 3.29 -8.44
N THR A 364 -2.03 3.82 -8.63
CA THR A 364 -2.27 5.26 -8.77
C THR A 364 -3.09 5.75 -7.60
N TRP A 365 -2.87 6.99 -7.18
CA TRP A 365 -3.68 7.60 -6.14
C TRP A 365 -5.16 7.74 -6.53
N ASP A 366 -5.46 7.85 -7.83
CA ASP A 366 -6.84 7.86 -8.34
C ASP A 366 -7.53 6.53 -8.05
N ARG A 367 -6.84 5.40 -8.28
CA ARG A 367 -7.35 4.06 -7.95
C ARG A 367 -7.48 3.86 -6.44
N SER A 368 -6.50 4.30 -5.66
CA SER A 368 -6.57 4.20 -4.19
C SER A 368 -7.76 4.98 -3.63
N ALA A 369 -8.02 6.18 -4.15
CA ALA A 369 -9.17 6.99 -3.75
C ALA A 369 -10.48 6.32 -4.18
N GLU A 370 -10.55 5.78 -5.40
CA GLU A 370 -11.72 5.05 -5.88
C GLU A 370 -12.09 3.86 -4.99
N LEU A 371 -11.10 3.06 -4.60
CA LEU A 371 -11.29 1.92 -3.71
C LEU A 371 -11.69 2.34 -2.30
N LEU A 372 -11.06 3.38 -1.74
CA LEU A 372 -11.44 3.88 -0.41
C LEU A 372 -12.85 4.49 -0.42
N ALA A 373 -13.22 5.22 -1.48
CA ALA A 373 -14.56 5.74 -1.67
C ALA A 373 -15.60 4.61 -1.71
N ALA A 374 -15.29 3.51 -2.41
CA ALA A 374 -16.16 2.33 -2.45
C ALA A 374 -16.33 1.70 -1.06
N SER A 375 -15.25 1.62 -0.27
CA SER A 375 -15.32 1.16 1.13
C SER A 375 -16.19 2.08 1.99
N VAL A 376 -16.02 3.40 1.86
CA VAL A 376 -16.80 4.45 2.54
C VAL A 376 -18.29 4.36 2.21
N LEU A 377 -18.65 4.22 0.94
CA LEU A 377 -20.04 4.13 0.51
C LEU A 377 -20.70 2.85 0.99
N ALA A 378 -20.03 1.70 0.85
CA ALA A 378 -20.64 0.45 1.31
C ALA A 378 -20.69 0.32 2.85
N ALA A 379 -19.85 1.04 3.61
CA ALA A 379 -20.05 1.16 5.05
C ALA A 379 -21.34 1.92 5.44
N ARG A 380 -21.92 2.71 4.53
CA ARG A 380 -23.22 3.37 4.74
C ARG A 380 -24.42 2.56 4.22
N CYS A 381 -24.23 1.80 3.14
CA CYS A 381 -25.31 1.17 2.38
C CYS A 381 -25.89 -0.12 2.98
N ASP A 382 -25.95 -0.24 4.30
CA ASP A 382 -26.40 -1.46 5.03
C ASP A 382 -27.90 -1.83 4.82
N SER A 383 -28.57 -1.25 3.81
CA SER A 383 -29.95 -1.52 3.42
C SER A 383 -30.06 -2.42 2.19
N SER A 384 -30.37 -3.70 2.40
CA SER A 384 -31.10 -4.64 1.51
C SER A 384 -30.55 -5.00 0.11
N ARG A 385 -29.60 -4.26 -0.48
CA ARG A 385 -28.93 -4.61 -1.75
C ARG A 385 -27.72 -5.54 -1.55
N GLU A 386 -27.16 -5.60 -0.35
CA GLU A 386 -26.13 -6.58 0.03
C GLU A 386 -26.74 -7.92 0.51
N ARG A 387 -27.52 -8.60 -0.34
CA ARG A 387 -27.94 -10.00 -0.04
C ARG A 387 -26.78 -10.98 -0.03
N ARG A 388 -25.59 -10.55 -0.46
CA ARG A 388 -24.33 -11.25 -0.27
C ARG A 388 -23.53 -10.47 0.78
N THR A 389 -23.84 -10.69 2.04
CA THR A 389 -22.89 -10.35 3.12
C THR A 389 -21.58 -11.03 2.75
N ALA A 390 -20.53 -10.28 2.44
CA ALA A 390 -19.21 -10.86 2.27
C ALA A 390 -18.83 -11.46 3.64
N ARG A 391 -19.05 -12.77 3.80
CA ARG A 391 -18.72 -13.50 5.04
C ARG A 391 -17.22 -13.81 5.14
N SER A 392 -16.45 -13.42 4.11
CA SER A 392 -15.07 -13.82 3.90
C SER A 392 -14.30 -12.71 3.17
N ASP A 393 -12.98 -12.68 3.35
CA ASP A 393 -12.05 -11.87 2.54
C ASP A 393 -11.64 -12.57 1.24
N MET A 394 -12.19 -13.77 0.99
CA MET A 394 -11.97 -14.49 -0.26
C MET A 394 -12.30 -13.61 -1.44
N THR A 395 -11.39 -13.57 -2.39
CA THR A 395 -11.53 -12.73 -3.58
C THR A 395 -11.39 -13.64 -4.78
N THR A 396 -12.36 -13.60 -5.68
CA THR A 396 -12.35 -14.39 -6.91
C THR A 396 -12.01 -13.49 -8.09
N LEU A 397 -11.07 -13.93 -8.91
CA LEU A 397 -10.81 -13.34 -10.21
C LEU A 397 -11.57 -14.13 -11.26
N ALA A 398 -12.39 -13.44 -12.03
CA ALA A 398 -13.17 -14.01 -13.12
C ALA A 398 -12.80 -13.38 -14.46
N TRP A 399 -12.72 -14.18 -15.51
CA TRP A 399 -12.70 -13.74 -16.90
C TRP A 399 -13.92 -14.30 -17.61
N PHE A 400 -14.56 -13.46 -18.40
CA PHE A 400 -15.74 -13.86 -19.15
C PHE A 400 -15.98 -12.91 -20.31
N THR A 401 -16.94 -13.24 -21.16
CA THR A 401 -17.44 -12.37 -22.23
C THR A 401 -18.89 -12.03 -21.95
N HIS A 402 -19.28 -10.80 -22.25
CA HIS A 402 -20.65 -10.34 -22.16
C HIS A 402 -20.91 -9.24 -23.21
N ASP A 403 -22.08 -9.27 -23.84
CA ASP A 403 -22.44 -8.36 -24.93
C ASP A 403 -22.85 -6.94 -24.47
N ASP A 404 -23.03 -6.75 -23.16
CA ASP A 404 -23.48 -5.50 -22.52
C ASP A 404 -22.68 -5.28 -21.21
N PRO A 405 -21.42 -4.82 -21.31
CA PRO A 405 -20.62 -4.51 -20.13
C PRO A 405 -21.30 -3.51 -19.16
N PRO A 406 -21.99 -2.44 -19.60
CA PRO A 406 -22.76 -1.57 -18.72
C PRO A 406 -23.77 -2.29 -17.80
N ALA A 407 -24.51 -3.28 -18.32
CA ALA A 407 -25.46 -4.05 -17.50
C ALA A 407 -24.74 -4.84 -16.38
N VAL A 408 -23.57 -5.42 -16.68
CA VAL A 408 -22.73 -6.08 -15.68
C VAL A 408 -22.27 -5.08 -14.62
N LEU A 409 -21.77 -3.91 -15.04
CA LEU A 409 -21.27 -2.88 -14.12
C LEU A 409 -22.32 -2.41 -13.11
N ALA A 410 -23.60 -2.38 -13.49
CA ALA A 410 -24.72 -1.99 -12.63
C ALA A 410 -25.07 -3.04 -11.56
N ARG A 411 -24.64 -4.30 -11.75
CA ARG A 411 -24.91 -5.42 -10.84
C ARG A 411 -23.74 -5.73 -9.89
N LEU A 412 -22.53 -5.31 -10.24
CA LEU A 412 -21.35 -5.45 -9.39
C LEU A 412 -21.40 -4.52 -8.17
N ARG A 413 -20.77 -4.93 -7.06
CA ARG A 413 -20.62 -4.04 -5.90
C ARG A 413 -19.64 -2.92 -6.24
N LEU A 414 -19.75 -1.81 -5.52
CA LEU A 414 -18.81 -0.68 -5.65
C LEU A 414 -17.37 -1.11 -5.37
N THR A 415 -17.19 -2.13 -4.54
CA THR A 415 -15.86 -2.66 -4.16
C THR A 415 -15.31 -3.68 -5.14
N ASP A 416 -16.12 -4.17 -6.09
CA ASP A 416 -15.65 -5.08 -7.12
C ASP A 416 -14.95 -4.26 -8.23
N GLU A 417 -13.76 -4.70 -8.62
CA GLU A 417 -12.98 -4.05 -9.68
C GLU A 417 -13.18 -4.79 -11.00
N VAL A 418 -13.23 -4.04 -12.09
CA VAL A 418 -13.51 -4.57 -13.41
C VAL A 418 -12.65 -3.88 -14.44
N ALA A 419 -12.15 -4.67 -15.38
CA ALA A 419 -11.53 -4.21 -16.59
C ALA A 419 -12.26 -4.78 -17.80
N VAL A 420 -12.40 -3.95 -18.82
CA VAL A 420 -13.19 -4.24 -20.02
C VAL A 420 -12.35 -3.98 -21.26
N VAL A 421 -12.30 -4.95 -22.16
CA VAL A 421 -11.64 -4.86 -23.46
C VAL A 421 -12.58 -5.43 -24.53
N GLY A 422 -13.34 -4.54 -25.18
CA GLY A 422 -14.45 -4.95 -26.06
C GLY A 422 -15.54 -5.64 -25.24
N THR A 423 -15.95 -6.84 -25.65
CA THR A 423 -16.92 -7.69 -24.91
C THR A 423 -16.26 -8.54 -23.83
N ARG A 424 -14.92 -8.55 -23.74
CA ARG A 424 -14.18 -9.34 -22.75
C ARG A 424 -14.04 -8.55 -21.46
N MET A 425 -14.31 -9.22 -20.36
CA MET A 425 -14.27 -8.63 -19.03
C MET A 425 -13.39 -9.47 -18.10
N ALA A 426 -12.66 -8.78 -17.24
CA ALA A 426 -11.98 -9.36 -16.10
C ALA A 426 -12.47 -8.66 -14.83
N VAL A 427 -12.91 -9.42 -13.82
CA VAL A 427 -13.50 -8.88 -12.59
C VAL A 427 -12.85 -9.48 -11.36
N ILE A 428 -12.48 -8.62 -10.41
CA ILE A 428 -12.13 -8.98 -9.04
C ILE A 428 -13.38 -8.86 -8.18
N LEU A 429 -13.95 -9.99 -7.81
CA LEU A 429 -15.13 -10.11 -6.94
C LEU A 429 -14.68 -10.27 -5.49
N ARG A 430 -14.81 -9.22 -4.68
CA ARG A 430 -14.29 -9.20 -3.29
C ARG A 430 -15.27 -9.79 -2.31
N GLY A 431 -14.83 -10.64 -1.39
CA GLY A 431 -15.72 -11.35 -0.47
C GLY A 431 -16.70 -12.28 -1.19
N CYS A 432 -16.20 -12.95 -2.22
CA CYS A 432 -16.91 -13.94 -3.02
C CYS A 432 -15.99 -15.15 -3.18
N ASP A 433 -16.52 -16.35 -2.97
CA ASP A 433 -15.85 -17.60 -3.36
C ASP A 433 -16.09 -17.89 -4.86
N ASP A 434 -15.57 -19.00 -5.34
CA ASP A 434 -15.66 -19.45 -6.73
C ASP A 434 -17.09 -19.87 -7.12
N LEU A 435 -17.80 -20.57 -6.23
CA LEU A 435 -19.19 -20.99 -6.46
C LEU A 435 -20.14 -19.79 -6.56
N ALA A 436 -20.05 -18.84 -5.62
CA ALA A 436 -20.87 -17.63 -5.65
C ALA A 436 -20.52 -16.72 -6.84
N ALA A 437 -19.26 -16.76 -7.31
CA ALA A 437 -18.84 -16.05 -8.51
C ALA A 437 -19.47 -16.67 -9.76
N LEU A 438 -19.42 -17.99 -9.91
CA LEU A 438 -20.07 -18.70 -11.02
C LEU A 438 -21.57 -18.43 -11.07
N ALA A 439 -22.27 -18.54 -9.93
CA ALA A 439 -23.70 -18.25 -9.85
C ALA A 439 -24.03 -16.80 -10.25
N LEU A 440 -23.20 -15.82 -9.83
CA LEU A 440 -23.37 -14.42 -10.25
C LEU A 440 -23.22 -14.26 -11.77
N LEU A 441 -22.19 -14.88 -12.34
CA LEU A 441 -21.87 -14.73 -13.75
C LEU A 441 -22.91 -15.44 -14.63
N GLU A 442 -23.45 -16.56 -14.17
CA GLU A 442 -24.58 -17.24 -14.80
C GLU A 442 -25.86 -16.38 -14.76
N GLU A 443 -26.19 -15.78 -13.61
CA GLU A 443 -27.32 -14.83 -13.49
C GLU A 443 -27.18 -13.62 -14.42
N LEU A 444 -25.94 -13.22 -14.73
CA LEU A 444 -25.63 -12.13 -15.63
C LEU A 444 -25.65 -12.56 -17.10
N GLY A 445 -25.78 -13.85 -17.43
CA GLY A 445 -25.69 -14.33 -18.81
C GLY A 445 -24.28 -14.25 -19.40
N ALA A 446 -23.25 -14.27 -18.56
CA ALA A 446 -21.86 -14.30 -19.00
C ALA A 446 -21.50 -15.65 -19.64
N PHE A 447 -20.67 -15.63 -20.69
CA PHE A 447 -20.20 -16.84 -21.37
C PHE A 447 -18.67 -16.90 -21.48
N ALA A 448 -18.13 -18.08 -21.80
CA ALA A 448 -16.70 -18.37 -21.74
C ALA A 448 -16.08 -18.01 -20.38
N VAL A 449 -16.79 -18.36 -19.30
CA VAL A 449 -16.44 -18.03 -17.93
C VAL A 449 -15.27 -18.88 -17.44
N GLN A 450 -14.30 -18.23 -16.83
CA GLN A 450 -13.22 -18.84 -16.06
C GLN A 450 -13.12 -18.10 -14.73
N VAL A 451 -13.07 -18.85 -13.62
CA VAL A 451 -12.91 -18.28 -12.28
C VAL A 451 -11.75 -18.95 -11.56
N ARG A 452 -11.05 -18.20 -10.71
CA ARG A 452 -10.13 -18.75 -9.71
C ARG A 452 -10.02 -17.81 -8.51
N THR A 453 -9.57 -18.35 -7.38
CA THR A 453 -9.17 -17.54 -6.25
C THR A 453 -8.04 -16.58 -6.65
N ALA A 454 -8.22 -15.30 -6.36
CA ALA A 454 -7.26 -14.26 -6.65
C ALA A 454 -6.06 -14.38 -5.70
N GLY A 455 -4.85 -14.38 -6.25
CA GLY A 455 -3.62 -14.33 -5.49
C GLY A 455 -3.35 -12.93 -4.93
N ARG A 456 -2.27 -12.82 -4.15
CA ARG A 456 -1.83 -11.56 -3.53
C ARG A 456 -1.71 -10.42 -4.55
N HIS A 457 -0.99 -10.65 -5.65
CA HIS A 457 -0.70 -9.61 -6.62
C HIS A 457 -1.95 -9.19 -7.42
N GLU A 458 -2.88 -10.12 -7.68
CA GLU A 458 -4.17 -9.84 -8.30
C GLU A 458 -5.04 -8.93 -7.45
N VAL A 459 -5.17 -9.23 -6.16
CA VAL A 459 -5.95 -8.40 -5.23
C VAL A 459 -5.36 -7.00 -5.08
N LEU A 460 -4.02 -6.89 -5.16
CA LEU A 460 -3.33 -5.62 -5.08
C LEU A 460 -3.45 -4.80 -6.37
N ALA A 461 -3.22 -5.41 -7.52
CA ALA A 461 -2.99 -4.67 -8.77
C ALA A 461 -4.23 -4.59 -9.66
N GLY A 462 -5.32 -5.27 -9.30
CA GLY A 462 -6.58 -5.26 -10.02
C GLY A 462 -6.68 -6.34 -11.12
N PRO A 463 -7.82 -6.41 -11.81
CA PRO A 463 -8.16 -7.51 -12.74
C PRO A 463 -7.25 -7.61 -13.97
N ASP A 464 -6.61 -6.52 -14.38
CA ASP A 464 -5.78 -6.45 -15.60
C ASP A 464 -4.40 -7.13 -15.51
N ILE A 465 -4.02 -7.65 -14.34
CA ILE A 465 -2.67 -8.21 -14.16
C ILE A 465 -2.48 -9.58 -14.78
N ALA A 466 -3.54 -10.38 -14.78
CA ALA A 466 -3.42 -11.77 -15.13
C ALA A 466 -3.71 -11.93 -16.61
N ALA A 467 -2.68 -12.34 -17.34
CA ALA A 467 -2.85 -12.87 -18.69
C ALA A 467 -3.86 -14.02 -18.62
N ARG A 468 -4.77 -14.06 -19.59
CA ARG A 468 -5.74 -15.15 -19.74
C ARG A 468 -4.97 -16.48 -19.68
N PRO A 469 -5.42 -17.50 -18.94
CA PRO A 469 -4.94 -18.86 -19.14
C PRO A 469 -5.07 -19.18 -20.63
N ALA A 470 -4.05 -19.81 -21.23
CA ALA A 470 -4.21 -20.36 -22.58
C ALA A 470 -5.48 -21.23 -22.57
N PRO A 471 -6.36 -21.15 -23.58
CA PRO A 471 -7.50 -22.05 -23.63
C PRO A 471 -6.94 -23.48 -23.60
N ASP A 472 -7.40 -24.30 -22.65
CA ASP A 472 -7.02 -25.71 -22.55
C ASP A 472 -7.17 -26.32 -23.95
N THR A 473 -6.03 -26.66 -24.56
CA THR A 473 -6.02 -27.49 -25.76
C THR A 473 -6.56 -28.83 -25.33
N LYS A 474 -7.85 -29.04 -25.63
CA LYS A 474 -8.60 -30.29 -25.61
C LYS A 474 -7.77 -31.50 -25.16
N THR A 475 -8.13 -32.02 -24.00
CA THR A 475 -8.11 -33.47 -23.74
C THR A 475 -8.61 -34.18 -25.00
N SER A 476 -7.69 -34.78 -25.74
CA SER A 476 -7.99 -35.80 -26.73
C SER A 476 -8.69 -36.93 -25.99
N VAL A 477 -9.98 -37.09 -26.25
CA VAL A 477 -10.71 -38.33 -25.96
C VAL A 477 -9.94 -39.46 -26.66
N PRO A 478 -9.42 -40.48 -25.95
CA PRO A 478 -8.95 -41.69 -26.60
C PRO A 478 -10.18 -42.38 -27.16
N GLY A 479 -10.14 -42.67 -28.46
CA GLY A 479 -11.20 -43.36 -29.18
C GLY A 479 -11.60 -44.68 -28.52
N ALA A 480 -12.88 -44.97 -28.65
CA ALA A 480 -13.42 -46.30 -28.46
C ALA A 480 -12.65 -47.29 -29.34
N CYS A 481 -12.12 -48.34 -28.72
CA CYS A 481 -11.90 -49.64 -29.36
C CYS A 481 -12.09 -50.74 -28.32
N VAL A 482 -12.98 -51.68 -28.68
CA VAL A 482 -13.45 -52.91 -28.01
C VAL A 482 -14.63 -52.75 -27.07
#